data_AF-A0A8B7E641-F1
#
_entry.id   AF-A0A8B7E641-F1
#
_cell.length_a   1.000
_cell.length_b   1.000
_cell.length_c   1.000
_cell.angle_alpha   90.00
_cell.angle_beta   90.00
_cell.angle_gamma   90.00
#
_symmetry.space_group_name_H-M   'P 1'
#
loop_
_entity.id
_entity.type
_entity.pdbx_description
1 polymer ?
#
loop_
_entity_poly.entity_id
_entity_poly.type
_entity_poly.pdbx_seq_one_letter_code
_entity_poly.pdbx_strand_id
1 'polypeptide(L)'
;METGARVVLLNMENLYESLYDTLNQYYVSLGGNNYVDLGLGTHRVKCRVHDDFRLIVIADKENVYKNFPIPLINRLEKHFLTVWNGMEHSQIEIAEKLKKWALNFSSINSPSTYTVKVKMQKYTKYK
;
A
#
# COMPACT_ATOMS: atom_id res chain seq x y z
N MET A 1 14.22 -4.77 12.63
CA MET A 1 15.39 -4.07 12.04
C MET A 1 16.64 -4.91 12.18
N GLU A 2 17.00 -5.25 13.41
CA GLU A 2 18.20 -6.04 13.71
C GLU A 2 18.25 -7.43 13.03
N THR A 3 17.11 -8.09 12.87
CA THR A 3 17.02 -9.43 12.27
C THR A 3 17.01 -9.44 10.74
N GLY A 4 17.03 -8.27 10.08
CA GLY A 4 16.89 -8.18 8.62
C GLY A 4 15.49 -8.50 8.08
N ALA A 5 14.51 -8.76 8.94
CA ALA A 5 13.15 -9.06 8.53
C ALA A 5 12.52 -7.88 7.76
N ARG A 6 11.79 -8.20 6.70
CA ARG A 6 10.99 -7.22 5.95
C ARG A 6 9.73 -6.89 6.74
N VAL A 7 9.41 -5.60 6.86
CA VAL A 7 8.23 -5.14 7.60
C VAL A 7 7.30 -4.41 6.65
N VAL A 8 6.03 -4.81 6.66
CA VAL A 8 4.95 -4.13 5.93
C VAL A 8 4.12 -3.35 6.94
N LEU A 9 4.07 -2.03 6.78
CA LEU A 9 3.32 -1.13 7.63
C LEU A 9 2.05 -0.73 6.92
N LEU A 10 0.92 -1.14 7.51
CA LEU A 10 -0.40 -0.68 7.15
C LEU A 10 -0.73 0.51 8.07
N ASN A 11 -1.15 1.63 7.50
CA ASN A 11 -1.55 2.82 8.24
C ASN A 11 -0.43 3.45 9.10
N MET A 12 0.49 4.15 8.43
CA MET A 12 1.76 4.67 8.99
C MET A 12 1.67 5.96 9.83
N GLU A 13 0.50 6.54 10.01
CA GLU A 13 0.38 7.89 10.60
C GLU A 13 0.94 7.97 12.03
N ASN A 14 0.74 6.93 12.84
CA ASN A 14 1.15 6.91 14.25
C ASN A 14 2.64 6.59 14.46
N LEU A 15 3.35 6.09 13.44
CA LEU A 15 4.74 5.61 13.56
C LEU A 15 5.74 6.54 12.87
N TYR A 16 5.27 7.58 12.19
CA TYR A 16 6.13 8.48 11.43
C TYR A 16 7.16 9.18 12.31
N GLU A 17 6.74 9.78 13.42
CA GLU A 17 7.66 10.47 14.34
C GLU A 17 8.71 9.49 14.90
N SER A 18 8.27 8.29 15.26
CA SER A 18 9.13 7.24 15.80
C SER A 18 10.19 6.74 14.81
N LEU A 19 9.85 6.69 13.52
CA LEU A 19 10.70 6.15 12.46
C LEU A 19 11.42 7.23 11.65
N TYR A 20 11.35 8.50 12.07
CA TYR A 20 11.84 9.62 11.28
C TYR A 20 13.31 9.45 10.87
N ASP A 21 14.21 9.15 11.82
CA ASP A 21 15.64 8.99 11.53
C ASP A 21 15.92 7.75 10.66
N THR A 22 15.12 6.69 10.82
CA THR A 22 15.19 5.49 9.96
C THR A 22 14.79 5.81 8.53
N LEU A 23 13.68 6.51 8.33
CA LEU A 23 13.19 6.87 6.99
C LEU A 23 14.11 7.87 6.29
N ASN A 24 14.87 8.65 7.06
CA ASN A 24 15.94 9.51 6.58
C ASN A 24 17.23 8.76 6.21
N GLN A 25 17.36 7.48 6.56
CA GLN A 25 18.60 6.73 6.46
C GLN A 25 19.78 7.41 7.18
N TYR A 26 19.51 8.09 8.30
CA TYR A 26 20.55 8.70 9.13
C TYR A 26 21.23 7.64 10.01
N TYR A 27 22.02 6.79 9.36
CA TYR A 27 22.74 5.70 10.01
C TYR A 27 24.10 6.15 10.54
N VAL A 28 24.47 5.60 11.69
CA VAL A 28 25.83 5.65 12.24
C VAL A 28 26.44 4.27 12.12
N SER A 29 27.56 4.15 11.40
CA SER A 29 28.28 2.89 11.24
C SER A 29 29.30 2.71 12.37
N LEU A 30 29.21 1.59 13.09
CA LEU A 30 30.13 1.21 14.16
C LEU A 30 30.41 -0.29 14.09
N GLY A 31 31.70 -0.67 14.02
CA GLY A 31 32.09 -2.08 14.01
C GLY A 31 31.45 -2.89 12.88
N GLY A 32 31.36 -2.33 11.68
CA GLY A 32 30.76 -2.96 10.50
C GLY A 32 29.23 -3.08 10.54
N ASN A 33 28.56 -2.52 11.54
CA ASN A 33 27.11 -2.52 11.66
C ASN A 33 26.55 -1.09 11.58
N ASN A 34 25.35 -0.95 11.02
CA ASN A 34 24.62 0.31 10.97
C ASN A 34 23.66 0.43 12.17
N TYR A 35 23.57 1.63 12.73
CA TYR A 35 22.67 1.94 13.85
C TYR A 35 21.85 3.18 13.55
N VAL A 36 20.60 3.20 14.04
CA VAL A 36 19.69 4.33 13.92
C VAL A 36 19.00 4.61 15.25
N ASP A 37 18.62 5.86 15.48
CA ASP A 37 17.77 6.23 16.61
C ASP A 37 16.30 5.98 16.26
N LEU A 38 15.59 5.24 17.12
CA LEU A 38 14.14 5.07 17.09
C LEU A 38 13.50 5.88 18.21
N GLY A 39 12.50 6.69 17.87
CA GLY A 39 11.72 7.46 18.83
C GLY A 39 10.57 6.64 19.42
N LEU A 40 10.52 6.50 20.74
CA LEU A 40 9.43 5.88 21.48
C LEU A 40 8.89 6.91 22.48
N GLY A 41 7.93 7.73 22.02
CA GLY A 41 7.49 8.90 22.77
C GLY A 41 8.64 9.88 23.00
N THR A 42 8.99 10.15 24.26
CA THR A 42 10.10 11.02 24.64
C THR A 42 11.46 10.32 24.65
N HIS A 43 11.50 8.99 24.54
CA HIS A 43 12.73 8.22 24.59
C HIS A 43 13.27 7.95 23.18
N ARG A 44 14.60 7.94 23.06
CA ARG A 44 15.28 7.51 21.83
C ARG A 44 16.14 6.29 22.14
N VAL A 45 16.03 5.26 21.31
CA VAL A 45 16.76 4.01 21.45
C VAL A 45 17.60 3.78 20.21
N LYS A 46 18.88 3.44 20.38
CA LYS A 46 19.74 3.01 19.27
C LYS A 46 19.41 1.57 18.90
N CYS A 47 19.02 1.37 17.65
CA CYS A 47 18.71 0.07 17.11
C CYS A 47 19.66 -0.28 15.97
N ARG A 48 20.17 -1.52 15.98
CA ARG A 48 20.95 -2.07 14.88
C ARG A 48 20.05 -2.26 13.66
N VAL A 49 20.54 -1.85 12.50
CA VAL A 49 19.87 -2.00 11.21
C VAL A 49 20.67 -2.99 10.39
N HIS A 50 20.06 -4.14 10.10
CA HIS A 50 20.63 -5.15 9.24
C HIS A 50 20.52 -4.75 7.77
N ASP A 51 21.50 -5.09 6.95
CA ASP A 51 21.55 -4.65 5.53
C ASP A 51 20.39 -5.19 4.68
N ASP A 52 19.84 -6.36 5.05
CA ASP A 52 18.66 -6.94 4.41
C ASP A 52 17.32 -6.36 4.88
N PHE A 53 17.32 -5.50 5.90
CA PHE A 53 16.09 -4.91 6.41
C PHE A 53 15.41 -4.07 5.32
N ARG A 54 14.11 -4.31 5.11
CA ARG A 54 13.27 -3.52 4.19
C ARG A 54 12.00 -3.11 4.90
N LEU A 55 11.58 -1.87 4.67
CA LEU A 55 10.34 -1.30 5.18
C LEU A 55 9.46 -0.91 4.01
N ILE A 56 8.25 -1.44 3.98
CA ILE A 56 7.27 -1.22 2.93
C ILE A 56 6.05 -0.57 3.58
N VAL A 57 5.60 0.56 3.03
CA VAL A 57 4.38 1.23 3.47
C VAL A 57 3.31 1.01 2.43
N ILE A 58 2.16 0.48 2.84
CA ILE A 58 0.99 0.33 1.98
C ILE A 58 -0.10 1.26 2.49
N ALA A 59 -0.57 2.13 1.61
CA ALA A 59 -1.60 3.11 1.90
C ALA A 59 -2.41 3.45 0.64
N ASP A 60 -3.64 3.89 0.83
CA ASP A 60 -4.50 4.35 -0.26
C ASP A 60 -3.96 5.65 -0.88
N LYS A 61 -4.05 5.74 -2.22
CA LYS A 61 -3.60 6.91 -3.00
C LYS A 61 -4.14 8.22 -2.42
N GLU A 62 -5.44 8.27 -2.09
CA GLU A 62 -6.05 9.47 -1.52
C GLU A 62 -5.52 9.81 -0.13
N ASN A 63 -5.30 8.80 0.72
CA ASN A 63 -4.76 9.00 2.06
C ASN A 63 -3.34 9.58 1.99
N VAL A 64 -2.51 9.05 1.09
CA VAL A 64 -1.14 9.55 0.87
C VAL A 64 -1.15 11.01 0.43
N TYR A 65 -2.03 11.41 -0.50
CA TYR A 65 -2.05 12.80 -0.95
C TYR A 65 -2.64 13.79 0.05
N LYS A 66 -3.58 13.37 0.89
CA LYS A 66 -4.30 14.26 1.81
C LYS A 66 -3.63 14.35 3.19
N ASN A 67 -3.15 13.23 3.71
CA ASN A 67 -2.77 13.11 5.13
C ASN A 67 -1.27 12.94 5.34
N PHE A 68 -0.52 12.39 4.37
CA PHE A 68 0.90 12.16 4.59
C PHE A 68 1.68 13.46 4.45
N PRO A 69 2.58 13.78 5.40
CA PRO A 69 3.46 14.93 5.27
C PRO A 69 4.32 14.83 4.00
N ILE A 70 4.43 15.92 3.22
CA ILE A 70 5.29 15.99 2.03
C ILE A 70 6.73 15.48 2.32
N PRO A 71 7.37 15.81 3.46
CA PRO A 71 8.71 15.31 3.77
C PRO A 71 8.79 13.79 3.91
N LEU A 72 7.72 13.13 4.38
CA LEU A 72 7.64 11.66 4.44
C LEU A 72 7.56 11.08 3.03
N ILE A 73 6.66 11.61 2.22
CA ILE A 73 6.44 11.17 0.84
C ILE A 73 7.73 11.25 0.03
N ASN A 74 8.57 12.26 0.25
CA ASN A 74 9.82 12.44 -0.48
C ASN A 74 10.95 11.50 -0.05
N ARG A 75 10.80 10.77 1.06
CA ARG A 75 11.79 9.80 1.56
C ARG A 75 11.48 8.36 1.16
N LEU A 76 10.28 8.12 0.63
CA LEU A 76 9.84 6.82 0.19
C LEU A 76 9.96 6.71 -1.33
N GLU A 77 10.36 5.53 -1.79
CA GLU A 77 10.19 5.15 -3.20
C GLU A 77 8.70 4.86 -3.47
N LYS A 78 8.16 5.44 -4.54
CA LYS A 78 6.72 5.48 -4.79
C LYS A 78 6.35 4.50 -5.89
N HIS A 79 5.51 3.53 -5.57
CA HIS A 79 4.93 2.61 -6.54
C HIS A 79 3.41 2.65 -6.47
N PHE A 80 2.75 2.80 -7.63
CA PHE A 80 1.31 2.70 -7.74
C PHE A 80 0.91 1.31 -8.18
N LEU A 81 0.45 0.51 -7.23
CA LEU A 81 -0.14 -0.80 -7.51
C LEU A 81 -1.63 -0.63 -7.79
N THR A 82 -2.05 -1.01 -8.99
CA THR A 82 -3.45 -1.21 -9.34
C THR A 82 -3.61 -2.65 -9.82
N VAL A 83 -4.83 -3.19 -9.68
CA VAL A 83 -5.15 -4.55 -10.16
C VAL A 83 -4.74 -4.72 -11.62
N TRP A 84 -4.92 -3.68 -12.43
CA TRP A 84 -4.58 -3.68 -13.84
C TRP A 84 -3.08 -3.64 -14.10
N ASN A 85 -2.32 -2.92 -13.28
CA ASN A 85 -0.87 -2.83 -13.42
C ASN A 85 -0.14 -4.12 -13.01
N GLY A 86 -0.79 -4.96 -12.19
CA GLY A 86 -0.23 -6.23 -11.71
C GLY A 86 -0.60 -7.45 -12.54
N MET A 87 -1.41 -7.29 -13.58
CA MET A 87 -1.91 -8.40 -14.41
C MET A 87 -1.31 -8.38 -15.80
N GLU A 88 -1.01 -9.56 -16.33
CA GLU A 88 -0.69 -9.73 -17.73
C GLU A 88 -1.93 -9.49 -18.62
N HIS A 89 -1.70 -9.15 -19.89
CA HIS A 89 -2.79 -8.87 -20.83
C HIS A 89 -3.79 -10.04 -20.94
N SER A 90 -3.28 -11.28 -20.94
CA SER A 90 -4.08 -12.50 -20.97
C SER A 90 -5.02 -12.62 -19.76
N GLN A 91 -4.57 -12.22 -18.56
CA GLN A 91 -5.36 -12.25 -17.33
C GLN A 91 -6.44 -11.17 -17.35
N ILE A 92 -6.14 -10.00 -17.91
CA ILE A 92 -7.11 -8.91 -18.11
C ILE A 92 -8.24 -9.38 -19.02
N GLU A 93 -7.93 -10.02 -20.15
CA GLU A 93 -8.94 -10.56 -21.06
C GLU A 93 -9.84 -11.61 -20.38
N ILE A 94 -9.25 -12.50 -19.56
CA ILE A 94 -10.01 -13.49 -18.80
C ILE A 94 -10.94 -12.81 -17.79
N ALA A 95 -10.46 -11.80 -17.07
CA ALA A 95 -11.26 -11.06 -16.11
C ALA A 95 -12.46 -10.35 -16.79
N GLU A 96 -12.25 -9.79 -17.98
CA GLU A 96 -13.34 -9.18 -18.77
C GLU A 96 -14.36 -10.21 -19.25
N LYS A 97 -13.91 -11.38 -19.74
CA LYS A 97 -14.79 -12.49 -20.11
C LYS A 97 -15.61 -12.98 -18.93
N LEU A 98 -14.97 -13.15 -17.77
CA LEU A 98 -15.63 -13.58 -16.54
C LEU A 98 -16.65 -12.55 -16.06
N LYS A 99 -16.33 -11.26 -16.13
CA LYS A 99 -17.25 -10.17 -15.82
C LYS A 99 -18.49 -10.19 -16.73
N LYS A 100 -18.30 -10.39 -18.03
CA LYS A 100 -19.41 -10.51 -18.99
C LYS A 100 -20.26 -11.73 -18.71
N TRP A 101 -19.63 -12.87 -18.44
CA TRP A 101 -20.33 -14.10 -18.08
C TRP A 101 -21.16 -13.92 -16.80
N ALA A 102 -20.59 -13.32 -15.75
CA ALA A 102 -21.29 -13.09 -14.49
C ALA A 102 -22.50 -12.16 -14.67
N LEU A 103 -22.36 -11.09 -15.48
CA LEU A 103 -23.48 -10.21 -15.81
C LEU A 103 -24.60 -10.97 -16.52
N ASN A 104 -24.25 -11.74 -17.56
CA ASN A 104 -25.22 -12.54 -18.33
C ASN A 104 -25.90 -13.62 -17.48
N PHE A 105 -25.16 -14.28 -16.60
CA PHE A 105 -25.67 -15.28 -15.67
C PHE A 105 -26.66 -14.65 -14.67
N SER A 106 -26.35 -13.44 -14.18
CA SER A 106 -27.21 -12.72 -13.24
C SER A 106 -28.45 -12.09 -13.88
N SER A 107 -28.43 -11.84 -15.19
CA SER A 107 -29.58 -11.29 -15.91
C SER A 107 -30.63 -12.36 -16.17
N ILE A 108 -31.64 -12.41 -15.30
CA ILE A 108 -32.85 -13.21 -15.52
C ILE A 108 -33.68 -12.55 -16.61
N ASN A 109 -33.72 -13.14 -17.81
CA ASN A 109 -34.72 -12.81 -18.82
C ASN A 109 -36.04 -13.51 -18.45
N SER A 110 -36.83 -12.90 -17.56
CA SER A 110 -38.21 -13.34 -17.34
C SER A 110 -39.14 -12.67 -18.36
N PRO A 111 -39.96 -13.42 -19.12
CA PRO A 111 -40.95 -12.84 -20.04
C PRO A 111 -42.12 -12.11 -19.35
N SER A 112 -42.13 -11.89 -18.04
CA SER A 112 -43.13 -11.01 -17.41
C SER A 112 -42.71 -10.56 -16.00
N THR A 113 -42.74 -9.24 -15.83
CA THR A 113 -42.96 -8.41 -14.63
C THR A 113 -42.34 -8.90 -13.31
N TYR A 114 -41.24 -8.27 -12.87
CA TYR A 114 -41.09 -7.53 -11.60
C TYR A 114 -39.68 -6.91 -11.56
N THR A 115 -39.61 -5.58 -11.57
CA THR A 115 -38.36 -4.82 -11.67
C THR A 115 -37.61 -4.81 -10.33
N VAL A 116 -36.59 -5.66 -10.17
CA VAL A 116 -35.63 -5.53 -9.08
C VAL A 116 -34.52 -4.55 -9.50
N LYS A 117 -34.55 -3.33 -8.95
CA LYS A 117 -33.48 -2.34 -9.15
C LYS A 117 -32.23 -2.77 -8.37
N VAL A 118 -31.30 -3.44 -9.04
CA VAL A 118 -29.95 -3.64 -8.51
C VAL A 118 -29.15 -2.34 -8.72
N LYS A 119 -28.88 -1.61 -7.64
CA LYS A 119 -27.92 -0.49 -7.65
C LYS A 119 -26.50 -1.07 -7.68
N MET A 120 -25.88 -1.14 -8.85
CA MET A 120 -24.42 -1.29 -8.93
C MET A 120 -23.76 0.08 -8.78
N GLN A 121 -22.96 0.25 -7.73
CA GLN A 121 -22.09 1.41 -7.57
C GLN A 121 -21.05 1.41 -8.69
N LYS A 122 -21.06 2.46 -9.51
CA LYS A 122 -20.04 2.71 -10.53
C LYS A 122 -18.73 3.06 -9.82
N TYR A 123 -17.69 2.24 -9.98
CA TYR A 123 -16.32 2.66 -9.71
C TYR A 123 -15.86 3.57 -10.86
N THR A 124 -15.74 4.86 -10.58
CA THR A 124 -15.29 5.87 -11.53
C THR A 124 -13.80 5.66 -11.84
N LYS A 125 -13.51 5.51 -13.13
CA LYS A 125 -12.17 5.41 -13.71
C LYS A 125 -11.51 6.79 -13.62
N TYR A 126 -10.57 6.98 -12.70
CA TYR A 126 -9.80 8.23 -12.64
C TYR A 126 -8.76 8.24 -13.77
N LYS A 127 -8.79 9.31 -14.58
CA LYS A 127 -7.74 9.70 -15.52
C LYS A 127 -6.49 10.16 -14.77
#